data_AF-N9SXW7-F1
#
_entry.id   AF-N9SXW7-F1
#
_cell.length_a   1.000
_cell.length_b   1.000
_cell.length_c   1.000
_cell.angle_alpha   90.00
_cell.angle_beta   90.00
_cell.angle_gamma   90.00
#
_symmetry.space_group_name_H-M   'P 1'
#
loop_
_entity.id
_entity.type
_entity.pdbx_description
1 polymer ?
#
loop_
_entity_poly.entity_id
_entity_poly.type
_entity_poly.pdbx_seq_one_letter_code
_entity_poly.pdbx_strand_id
1 'polypeptide(L)' 'MRYFYIKKGKQYLHIQQSLFEDYQDYSDINAMVTQQYVFLDTKDDAKKFLEKREANRFLVTLGRKLKGVEVVRE' A
#
# COMPACT_ATOMS: atom_id res chain seq x y z
N MET A 1 7.61 7.21 -19.33
CA MET A 1 8.32 6.93 -18.07
C MET A 1 7.89 5.55 -17.58
N ARG A 2 8.82 4.68 -17.19
CA ARG A 2 8.51 3.36 -16.59
C ARG A 2 8.55 3.47 -15.08
N TYR A 3 7.58 2.90 -14.39
CA TYR A 3 7.48 2.95 -12.93
C TYR A 3 7.99 1.65 -12.31
N PHE A 4 8.32 1.70 -11.02
CA PHE A 4 8.54 0.52 -10.22
C PHE A 4 7.26 0.17 -9.45
N TYR A 5 6.95 -1.11 -9.41
CA TYR A 5 5.81 -1.68 -8.71
C TYR A 5 6.29 -2.73 -7.72
N ILE A 6 5.55 -2.90 -6.63
CA ILE A 6 5.74 -4.01 -5.70
C ILE A 6 4.73 -5.09 -6.07
N LYS A 7 5.23 -6.30 -6.32
CA LYS A 7 4.44 -7.46 -6.70
C LYS A 7 4.52 -8.57 -5.67
N LYS A 8 3.46 -9.38 -5.59
CA LYS A 8 3.47 -10.70 -4.96
C LYS A 8 2.98 -11.71 -5.99
N GLY A 9 3.92 -12.43 -6.62
CA GLY A 9 3.61 -13.26 -7.79
C GLY A 9 3.11 -12.39 -8.95
N LYS A 10 1.84 -12.57 -9.35
CA LYS A 10 1.21 -11.82 -10.46
C LYS A 10 0.47 -10.56 -10.01
N GLN A 11 0.24 -10.40 -8.70
CA GLN A 11 -0.56 -9.32 -8.15
C GLN A 11 0.30 -8.11 -7.77
N TYR A 12 -0.27 -6.91 -7.93
CA TYR A 12 0.34 -5.61 -7.61
C TYR A 12 -0.10 -5.13 -6.24
N LEU A 13 0.76 -4.39 -5.53
CA LEU A 13 0.44 -3.79 -4.25
C LEU A 13 -0.48 -2.58 -4.41
N HIS A 14 -1.57 -2.58 -3.63
CA HIS A 14 -2.53 -1.48 -3.48
C HIS A 14 -2.61 -1.07 -2.01
N ILE A 15 -2.88 0.21 -1.78
CA ILE A 15 -3.10 0.76 -0.44
C ILE A 15 -4.57 1.16 -0.38
N GLN A 16 -5.36 0.37 0.36
CA GLN A 16 -6.74 0.73 0.66
C GLN A 16 -6.78 1.49 1.98
N GLN A 17 -7.51 2.60 1.98
CA GLN A 17 -7.81 3.35 3.20
C GLN A 17 -9.28 3.08 3.52
N SER A 18 -9.54 2.51 4.69
CA SER A 18 -10.89 2.40 5.22
C SER A 18 -11.05 3.45 6.31
N LEU A 19 -12.05 4.30 6.14
CA LEU A 19 -12.51 5.22 7.17
C LEU A 19 -13.46 4.43 8.06
N PHE A 20 -13.04 4.12 9.28
CA PHE A 20 -13.92 3.57 10.29
C PHE A 20 -14.46 4.76 11.10
N GLU A 21 -15.69 5.18 10.81
CA GLU A 21 -16.40 6.15 11.64
C GLU A 21 -17.08 5.39 12.77
N ASP A 22 -16.39 5.27 13.91
CA ASP A 22 -17.05 4.83 15.14
C ASP A 22 -17.91 6.00 15.64
N TYR A 23 -19.22 5.89 15.44
CA TYR A 23 -20.20 6.77 16.09
C TYR A 23 -20.21 6.45 17.59
N GLN A 24 -19.29 7.04 18.33
CA GLN A 24 -19.34 7.12 19.79
C GLN A 24 -20.04 8.43 20.15
N ASP A 25 -21.24 8.31 20.74
CA ASP A 25 -21.84 9.42 21.48
C ASP A 25 -20.82 9.88 22.54
N TYR A 26 -20.60 11.20 22.63
CA TYR A 26 -19.66 11.94 23.49
C TYR A 26 -18.26 12.27 22.90
N SER A 27 -18.23 13.47 22.31
CA SER A 27 -17.24 14.55 22.53
C SER A 27 -15.81 14.50 21.96
N ASP A 28 -15.29 13.44 21.35
CA ASP A 28 -14.02 13.52 20.60
C ASP A 28 -13.97 12.50 19.46
N ILE A 29 -14.36 12.90 18.24
CA ILE A 29 -14.28 12.07 17.03
C ILE A 29 -12.80 11.97 16.61
N ASN A 30 -12.09 10.96 17.11
CA ASN A 30 -10.81 10.56 16.55
C ASN A 30 -11.07 9.62 15.37
N ALA A 31 -11.16 10.17 14.16
CA ALA A 31 -11.27 9.35 12.95
C ALA A 31 -10.02 8.45 12.82
N MET A 32 -10.19 7.14 13.03
CA MET A 32 -9.11 6.16 12.87
C MET A 32 -9.00 5.76 11.40
N VAL A 33 -8.08 6.40 10.67
CA VAL A 33 -7.77 6.01 9.29
C VAL A 33 -6.96 4.71 9.31
N THR A 34 -7.59 3.60 8.90
CA THR A 34 -6.93 2.30 8.83
C THR A 34 -6.40 2.09 7.42
N GLN A 35 -5.08 1.98 7.27
CA GLN A 35 -4.44 1.65 5.99
C GLN A 35 -4.23 0.14 5.89
N GLN A 36 -4.74 -0.47 4.82
CA GLN A 36 -4.56 -1.89 4.51
C GLN A 36 -3.79 -2.07 3.21
N TYR A 37 -2.79 -2.96 3.24
CA TYR A 37 -2.07 -3.39 2.05
C TYR A 37 -2.76 -4.61 1.44
N VAL A 38 -3.19 -4.49 0.18
CA VAL A 38 -3.84 -5.57 -0.56
C VAL A 38 -3.10 -5.82 -1.88
N PHE A 39 -3.17 -7.05 -2.38
CA PHE A 39 -2.55 -7.45 -3.64
C PHE A 39 -3.65 -7.79 -4.64
N LEU A 40 -3.71 -7.06 -5.76
CA LEU A 40 -4.74 -7.22 -6.79
C LEU A 40 -4.08 -7.44 -8.15
N ASP A 41 -4.77 -8.12 -9.08
CA ASP A 41 -4.24 -8.41 -10.41
C ASP A 41 -4.19 -7.18 -11.33
N THR A 42 -4.83 -6.08 -10.93
CA THR A 42 -4.81 -4.81 -11.68
C THR A 42 -3.61 -3.94 -11.33
N LYS A 43 -3.11 -3.23 -12.34
CA LYS A 43 -2.13 -2.14 -12.21
C LYS A 43 -2.77 -0.80 -11.86
N ASP A 44 -4.07 -0.67 -12.12
CA ASP A 44 -4.79 0.58 -11.95
C ASP A 44 -4.89 0.87 -10.46
N ASP A 45 -4.45 2.05 -10.05
CA ASP A 45 -4.29 2.47 -8.64
C ASP A 45 -3.24 1.71 -7.81
N ALA A 46 -2.46 0.83 -8.45
CA ALA A 46 -1.33 0.18 -7.78
C ALA A 46 -0.31 1.22 -7.33
N LYS A 47 0.35 0.96 -6.21
CA LYS A 47 1.39 1.85 -5.68
C LYS A 47 2.58 1.89 -6.64
N LYS A 48 2.80 3.06 -7.24
CA LYS A 48 3.88 3.33 -8.19
C LYS A 48 5.04 4.04 -7.49
N PHE A 49 6.26 3.71 -7.88
CA PHE A 49 7.48 4.35 -7.43
C PHE A 49 8.27 4.85 -8.65
N LEU A 50 8.91 6.01 -8.53
CA LEU A 50 9.73 6.55 -9.62
C LEU A 50 11.09 5.84 -9.68
N GLU A 51 11.61 5.47 -8.52
CA GLU A 51 12.92 4.85 -8.38
C GLU A 51 12.87 3.58 -7.54
N LYS A 52 13.74 2.61 -7.87
CA LYS A 52 13.87 1.36 -7.11
C LYS A 52 14.18 1.62 -5.63
N ARG A 53 14.96 2.66 -5.32
CA ARG A 53 15.29 3.02 -3.93
C ARG A 53 14.07 3.42 -3.11
N GLU A 54 13.08 4.06 -3.72
CA GLU A 54 11.84 4.44 -3.03
C GLU A 54 11.00 3.21 -2.70
N ALA A 55 10.86 2.28 -3.65
CA ALA A 55 10.19 1.01 -3.44
C ALA A 55 10.86 0.18 -2.33
N ASN A 56 12.19 0.12 -2.32
CA ASN A 56 12.95 -0.56 -1.27
C ASN A 56 12.77 0.12 0.09
N ARG A 57 12.84 1.47 0.15
CA ARG A 57 12.63 2.21 1.39
C ARG A 57 11.24 1.94 1.96
N PHE A 58 10.22 1.92 1.09
CA PHE A 58 8.86 1.57 1.48
C PHE A 58 8.77 0.17 2.10
N LEU A 59 9.43 -0.84 1.51
CA LEU A 59 9.45 -2.20 2.05
C LEU A 59 10.11 -2.29 3.43
N VAL A 60 11.10 -1.45 3.72
CA VAL A 60 11.78 -1.43 5.04
C VAL A 60 10.98 -0.67 6.10
N THR A 61 10.29 0.42 5.73
CA THR A 61 9.58 1.28 6.70
C THR A 61 8.15 0.84 6.95
N LEU A 62 7.33 0.86 5.90
CA LEU A 62 5.88 0.67 5.97
C LEU A 62 5.47 -0.77 5.61
N GLY A 63 6.16 -1.34 4.62
CA GLY A 63 5.93 -2.67 4.08
C GLY A 63 6.67 -3.79 4.79
N ARG A 64 7.25 -3.57 5.99
CA ARG A 64 8.12 -4.56 6.66
C ARG A 64 7.48 -5.92 6.93
N LYS A 65 6.15 -5.97 6.98
CA LYS A 65 5.35 -7.19 7.16
C LYS A 65 5.02 -7.90 5.85
N LEU A 66 5.26 -7.27 4.69
CA LEU A 66 5.01 -7.81 3.38
C LEU A 66 6.14 -8.80 3.03
N LYS A 67 5.81 -10.10 2.95
CA LYS A 67 6.75 -11.17 2.62
C LYS A 67 6.47 -11.75 1.23
N GLY A 68 7.54 -12.23 0.59
CA GLY A 68 7.47 -12.85 -0.75
C GLY A 68 7.11 -11.84 -1.84
N VAL A 69 7.57 -10.61 -1.69
CA VAL A 69 7.30 -9.51 -2.62
C VAL A 69 8.55 -9.13 -3.41
N GLU A 70 8.35 -8.64 -4.62
CA GLU A 70 9.40 -8.27 -5.55
C GLU A 70 9.17 -6.87 -6.12
N VAL A 71 10.25 -6.14 -6.38
CA VAL A 71 10.19 -4.82 -7.02
C VAL A 71 10.47 -4.99 -8.51
N VAL A 72 9.45 -4.72 -9.34
CA VAL A 72 9.50 -4.92 -10.80
C VAL A 72 9.37 -3.56 -11.51
N ARG A 73 10.10 -3.37 -12.61
CA ARG A 73 10.03 -2.16 -13.43
C ARG A 73 9.17 -2.42 -14.66
N GLU A 74 8.07 -1.70 -14.79
CA GLU A 74 7.11 -1.79 -15.91
C GLU A 74 6.74 -0.39 -16.39
#